data_AF-A0A0N4XP15-F1
#
_entry.id   AF-A0A0N4XP15-F1
#
_cell.length_a   1.000
_cell.length_b   1.000
_cell.length_c   1.000
_cell.angle_alpha   90.00
_cell.angle_beta   90.00
_cell.angle_gamma   90.00
#
_symmetry.space_group_name_H-M   'P 1'
#
loop_
_entity.id
_entity.type
_entity.pdbx_description
1 polymer ?
#
loop_
_entity_poly.entity_id
_entity_poly.type
_entity_poly.pdbx_seq_one_letter_code
_entity_poly.pdbx_strand_id
1 'polypeptide(L)'
;MLKRWREVVDRYAPEFNITVFYDDAIYLDLIENMPTDTWQSGVATLCCMAVVCFIFMFDIYTVVITTGVIASIMTGILGTLSWTGTELDPIVMAALIISIGFSVDIPAHVSYHYYSAAAHLGPPITARRRLHYCLSSVGFPALQASLSTSLCVLAL
;
A
#
# COMPACT_ATOMS: atom_id res chain seq x y z
N MET A 1 -26.03 -14.65 1.54
CA MET A 1 -27.41 -14.99 2.02
C MET A 1 -27.98 -13.88 2.91
N LEU A 2 -27.15 -13.24 3.75
CA LEU A 2 -27.52 -12.12 4.63
C LEU A 2 -28.03 -10.87 3.86
N LYS A 3 -27.37 -10.46 2.76
CA LYS A 3 -27.84 -9.39 1.87
C LYS A 3 -29.28 -9.59 1.37
N ARG A 4 -29.62 -10.82 0.98
CA ARG A 4 -30.96 -11.18 0.50
C ARG A 4 -32.00 -11.15 1.61
N TRP A 5 -31.61 -11.45 2.85
CA TRP A 5 -32.49 -11.32 4.01
C TRP A 5 -32.70 -9.84 4.38
N ARG A 6 -31.63 -9.01 4.33
CA ARG A 6 -31.75 -7.56 4.48
C ARG A 6 -32.60 -6.91 3.40
N GLU A 7 -32.45 -7.27 2.12
CA GLU A 7 -33.28 -6.75 1.03
C GLU A 7 -34.78 -7.08 1.17
N VAL A 8 -35.10 -8.24 1.74
CA VAL A 8 -36.49 -8.63 2.01
C VAL A 8 -37.05 -7.85 3.20
N VAL A 9 -36.25 -7.63 4.24
CA VAL A 9 -36.65 -6.86 5.43
C VAL A 9 -36.75 -5.36 5.12
N ASP A 10 -35.82 -4.79 4.37
CA ASP A 10 -35.83 -3.38 3.95
C ASP A 10 -37.06 -3.03 3.10
N ARG A 11 -37.62 -4.01 2.38
CA ARG A 11 -38.85 -3.83 1.61
C ARG A 11 -40.09 -3.60 2.49
N TYR A 12 -40.05 -4.04 3.74
CA TYR A 12 -41.10 -3.83 4.75
C TYR A 12 -40.70 -2.82 5.85
N ALA A 13 -39.47 -2.30 5.81
CA ALA A 13 -38.97 -1.26 6.71
C ALA A 13 -39.83 0.01 6.81
N PRO A 14 -40.51 0.51 5.75
CA PRO A 14 -41.38 1.69 5.89
C PRO A 14 -42.67 1.43 6.70
N GLU A 15 -43.08 0.17 6.89
CA GLU A 15 -44.26 -0.20 7.68
C GLU A 15 -43.90 -0.72 9.09
N PHE A 16 -42.75 -1.36 9.25
CA PHE A 16 -42.26 -1.84 10.54
C PHE A 16 -40.74 -1.66 10.64
N ASN A 17 -40.28 -0.96 11.68
CA ASN A 17 -38.85 -0.73 11.97
C ASN A 17 -38.18 -2.02 12.47
N ILE A 18 -38.00 -3.00 11.58
CA ILE A 18 -37.50 -4.34 11.90
C ILE A 18 -36.04 -4.43 11.51
N THR A 19 -35.19 -4.71 12.48
CA THR A 19 -33.76 -4.98 12.28
C THR A 19 -33.51 -6.47 12.42
N VAL A 20 -32.86 -7.10 11.44
CA VAL A 20 -32.41 -8.51 11.54
C VAL A 20 -31.16 -8.56 12.41
N PHE A 21 -31.29 -9.07 13.63
CA PHE A 21 -30.16 -9.32 14.52
C PHE A 21 -29.70 -10.77 14.34
N TYR A 22 -28.45 -10.95 13.93
CA TYR A 22 -27.78 -12.24 13.84
C TYR A 22 -26.39 -12.03 14.44
N ASP A 23 -25.97 -12.88 15.37
CA ASP A 23 -24.73 -12.69 16.14
C ASP A 23 -23.49 -12.54 15.22
N ASP A 24 -23.44 -13.31 14.13
CA ASP A 24 -22.36 -13.25 13.15
C ASP A 24 -22.56 -12.23 12.01
N ALA A 25 -23.64 -11.43 12.04
CA ALA A 25 -23.92 -10.45 10.99
C ALA A 25 -22.77 -9.44 10.81
N ILE A 26 -22.10 -9.09 11.90
CA ILE A 26 -20.99 -8.13 11.91
C ILE A 26 -19.78 -8.68 11.15
N TYR A 27 -19.45 -9.97 11.33
CA TYR A 27 -18.33 -10.61 10.63
C TYR A 27 -18.62 -10.80 9.14
N LEU A 28 -19.86 -11.18 8.80
CA LEU A 28 -20.30 -11.30 7.41
C LEU A 28 -20.30 -9.95 6.67
N ASP A 29 -20.71 -8.87 7.33
CA ASP A 29 -20.63 -7.52 6.77
C ASP A 29 -19.18 -7.05 6.58
N LEU A 30 -18.29 -7.38 7.52
CA LEU A 30 -16.87 -7.07 7.42
C LEU A 30 -16.25 -7.80 6.21
N ILE A 31 -16.54 -9.10 6.06
CA ILE A 31 -16.03 -9.91 4.94
C ILE A 31 -16.53 -9.43 3.60
N GLU A 32 -17.81 -9.06 3.49
CA GLU A 32 -18.35 -8.54 2.24
C GLU A 32 -17.77 -7.17 1.85
N ASN A 33 -17.34 -6.35 2.82
CA ASN A 33 -16.77 -5.01 2.57
C ASN A 33 -15.24 -4.99 2.42
N MET A 34 -14.52 -6.03 2.86
CA MET A 34 -13.06 -6.12 2.78
C MET A 34 -12.43 -5.84 1.40
N PRO A 35 -12.92 -6.38 0.26
CA PRO A 35 -12.29 -6.10 -1.03
C PRO A 35 -12.44 -4.63 -1.44
N THR A 36 -13.60 -4.03 -1.15
CA THR A 36 -13.83 -2.60 -1.38
C THR A 36 -12.94 -1.72 -0.51
N ASP A 37 -12.80 -2.07 0.77
CA ASP A 37 -11.96 -1.32 1.72
C ASP A 37 -10.47 -1.45 1.37
N THR A 38 -10.02 -2.64 0.94
CA THR A 38 -8.63 -2.87 0.52
C THR A 38 -8.25 -1.99 -0.67
N TRP A 39 -9.09 -1.94 -1.70
CA TRP A 39 -8.84 -1.11 -2.87
C TRP A 39 -8.88 0.39 -2.53
N GLN A 40 -9.88 0.83 -1.76
CA GLN A 40 -10.00 2.23 -1.35
C GLN A 40 -8.79 2.67 -0.49
N SER A 41 -8.39 1.85 0.48
CA SER A 41 -7.23 2.10 1.34
C SER A 41 -5.94 2.15 0.53
N GLY A 42 -5.78 1.25 -0.45
CA GLY A 42 -4.64 1.27 -1.36
C GLY A 42 -4.55 2.57 -2.16
N VAL A 43 -5.68 3.00 -2.76
CA VAL A 43 -5.72 4.26 -3.52
C VAL A 43 -5.47 5.47 -2.61
N ALA A 44 -6.06 5.49 -1.42
CA ALA A 44 -5.82 6.56 -0.44
C ALA A 44 -4.34 6.65 -0.04
N THR A 45 -3.69 5.49 0.15
CA THR A 45 -2.26 5.41 0.45
C THR A 45 -1.41 5.93 -0.72
N LEU A 46 -1.74 5.53 -1.95
CA LEU A 46 -1.07 6.03 -3.17
C LEU A 46 -1.19 7.55 -3.29
N CYS A 47 -2.39 8.11 -3.10
CA CYS A 47 -2.62 9.55 -3.13
C CYS A 47 -1.83 10.28 -2.03
N CYS A 48 -1.85 9.76 -0.80
CA CYS A 48 -1.11 10.34 0.31
C CYS A 48 0.40 10.39 0.03
N MET A 49 0.97 9.26 -0.43
CA MET A 49 2.39 9.18 -0.77
C MET A 49 2.75 10.09 -1.95
N ALA A 50 1.89 10.20 -2.97
CA ALA A 50 2.10 11.12 -4.08
C ALA A 50 2.17 12.59 -3.61
N VAL A 51 1.29 12.99 -2.68
CA VAL A 51 1.29 14.34 -2.10
C VAL A 51 2.55 14.58 -1.27
N VAL A 52 2.97 13.62 -0.43
CA VAL A 52 4.19 13.72 0.36
C VAL A 52 5.41 13.84 -0.56
N CYS A 53 5.54 12.99 -1.57
CA CYS A 53 6.62 13.07 -2.55
C CYS A 53 6.65 14.41 -3.30
N PHE A 54 5.47 14.95 -3.66
CA PHE A 54 5.36 16.26 -4.30
C PHE A 54 5.89 17.40 -3.41
N ILE A 55 5.50 17.40 -2.13
CA ILE A 55 5.95 18.39 -1.14
C ILE A 55 7.47 18.32 -0.91
N PHE A 56 8.06 17.13 -0.88
CA PHE A 56 9.48 16.97 -0.57
C PHE A 56 10.43 17.21 -1.76
N MET A 57 10.05 16.84 -2.99
CA MET A 57 10.97 16.91 -4.13
C MET A 57 10.86 18.20 -4.95
N PHE A 58 9.73 18.91 -4.91
CA PHE A 58 9.47 20.15 -5.68
C PHE A 58 9.83 20.09 -7.19
N ASP A 59 10.07 18.90 -7.75
CA ASP A 59 10.42 18.64 -9.15
C ASP A 59 9.39 17.69 -9.77
N ILE A 60 8.59 18.21 -10.70
CA ILE A 60 7.42 17.50 -11.24
C ILE A 60 7.82 16.23 -11.99
N TYR A 61 8.93 16.24 -12.73
CA TYR A 61 9.38 15.09 -13.50
C TYR A 61 9.77 13.93 -12.60
N THR A 62 10.51 14.21 -11.53
CA THR A 62 10.94 13.17 -10.60
C THR A 62 9.75 12.61 -9.82
N VAL A 63 8.79 13.45 -9.43
CA VAL A 63 7.55 13.04 -8.75
C VAL A 63 6.70 12.12 -9.63
N VAL A 64 6.55 12.41 -10.93
CA VAL A 64 5.77 11.55 -11.85
C VAL A 64 6.42 10.16 -11.98
N ILE A 65 7.74 10.09 -12.09
CA ILE A 65 8.44 8.80 -12.15
C ILE A 65 8.32 8.04 -10.84
N THR A 66 8.52 8.71 -9.70
CA THR A 66 8.41 8.09 -8.37
C THR A 66 6.98 7.59 -8.11
N THR A 67 5.96 8.38 -8.42
CA THR A 67 4.55 7.95 -8.30
C THR A 67 4.21 6.78 -9.22
N GLY A 68 4.77 6.75 -10.44
CA GLY A 68 4.64 5.61 -11.35
C GLY A 68 5.25 4.31 -10.78
N VAL A 69 6.43 4.40 -10.15
CA VAL A 69 7.05 3.26 -9.45
C VAL A 69 6.19 2.79 -8.29
N ILE A 70 5.66 3.71 -7.48
CA ILE A 70 4.79 3.37 -6.34
C ILE A 70 3.49 2.70 -6.83
N ALA A 71 2.86 3.23 -7.88
CA ALA A 71 1.68 2.62 -8.48
C ALA A 71 1.98 1.21 -9.01
N SER A 72 3.15 1.01 -9.62
CA SER A 72 3.59 -0.32 -10.06
C SER A 72 3.79 -1.30 -8.89
N ILE A 73 4.34 -0.85 -7.77
CA ILE A 73 4.50 -1.68 -6.57
C ILE A 73 3.13 -2.07 -6.00
N MET A 74 2.21 -1.10 -5.88
CA MET A 74 0.87 -1.33 -5.37
C MET A 74 0.08 -2.32 -6.24
N THR A 75 0.09 -2.13 -7.57
CA THR A 75 -0.53 -3.07 -8.51
C THR A 75 0.13 -4.44 -8.49
N GLY A 76 1.45 -4.51 -8.28
CA GLY A 76 2.19 -5.75 -8.09
C GLY A 76 1.72 -6.53 -6.87
N ILE A 77 1.60 -5.89 -5.70
CA ILE A 77 1.16 -6.53 -4.46
C ILE A 77 -0.28 -7.05 -4.59
N LEU A 78 -1.19 -6.21 -5.09
CA LEU A 78 -2.59 -6.59 -5.34
C LEU A 78 -2.70 -7.71 -6.39
N GLY A 79 -1.87 -7.65 -7.43
CA GLY A 79 -1.80 -8.66 -8.48
C GLY A 79 -1.31 -10.01 -7.95
N THR A 80 -0.27 -10.01 -7.10
CA THR A 80 0.22 -11.23 -6.45
C THR A 80 -0.82 -11.81 -5.50
N LEU A 81 -1.54 -10.98 -4.75
CA LEU A 81 -2.64 -11.43 -3.89
C LEU A 81 -3.76 -12.07 -4.71
N SER A 82 -4.16 -11.41 -5.82
CA SER A 82 -5.17 -11.92 -6.73
C SER A 82 -4.76 -13.25 -7.38
N TRP A 83 -3.47 -13.43 -7.70
CA TRP A 83 -2.98 -14.70 -8.23
C TRP A 83 -3.00 -15.78 -7.15
N THR A 84 -2.53 -15.47 -5.94
CA THR A 84 -2.41 -16.44 -4.84
C THR A 84 -3.77 -16.99 -4.40
N GLY A 85 -4.88 -16.36 -4.80
CA GLY A 85 -6.23 -16.86 -4.55
C GLY A 85 -6.56 -16.96 -3.06
N THR A 86 -5.80 -16.24 -2.22
CA THR A 86 -5.95 -16.24 -0.78
C THR A 86 -7.27 -15.57 -0.42
N GLU A 87 -8.05 -16.20 0.46
CA GLU A 87 -9.25 -15.58 1.01
C GLU A 87 -8.83 -14.30 1.75
N LEU A 88 -9.46 -13.17 1.39
CA LEU A 88 -9.20 -11.90 2.06
C LEU A 88 -9.83 -11.97 3.45
N ASP A 89 -9.00 -12.21 4.45
CA ASP A 89 -9.34 -12.07 5.86
C ASP A 89 -8.89 -10.71 6.41
N PRO A 90 -9.49 -10.19 7.51
CA PRO A 90 -9.14 -8.87 8.04
C PRO A 90 -7.67 -8.79 8.45
N ILE A 91 -7.10 -9.91 8.88
CA ILE A 91 -5.70 -10.07 9.24
C ILE A 91 -4.80 -9.94 8.01
N VAL A 92 -5.18 -10.59 6.90
CA VAL A 92 -4.45 -10.54 5.63
C VAL A 92 -4.53 -9.13 5.04
N MET A 93 -5.70 -8.49 5.10
CA MET A 93 -5.88 -7.09 4.69
C MET A 93 -4.97 -6.14 5.48
N ALA A 94 -4.90 -6.29 6.80
CA ALA A 94 -4.00 -5.48 7.63
C ALA A 94 -2.52 -5.72 7.29
N ALA A 95 -2.12 -6.99 7.13
CA ALA A 95 -0.76 -7.36 6.73
C ALA A 95 -0.39 -6.80 5.35
N LEU A 96 -1.33 -6.78 4.41
CA LEU A 96 -1.15 -6.18 3.09
C LEU A 96 -0.92 -4.68 3.17
N ILE A 97 -1.72 -3.95 3.94
CA ILE A 97 -1.57 -2.50 4.10
C ILE A 97 -0.19 -2.17 4.71
N ILE A 98 0.21 -2.92 5.74
CA ILE A 98 1.54 -2.76 6.37
C ILE A 98 2.66 -3.06 5.36
N SER A 99 2.52 -4.14 4.59
CA SER A 99 3.48 -4.53 3.55
C SER A 99 3.59 -3.48 2.45
N ILE A 100 2.46 -2.93 1.99
CA ILE A 100 2.44 -1.81 1.04
C ILE A 100 3.21 -0.64 1.63
N GLY A 101 2.88 -0.19 2.85
CA GLY A 101 3.53 0.91 3.54
C GLY A 101 5.06 0.78 3.61
N PHE A 102 5.56 -0.39 4.02
CA PHE A 102 6.99 -0.68 4.06
C PHE A 102 7.63 -0.72 2.66
N SER A 103 6.91 -1.24 1.65
CA SER A 103 7.39 -1.29 0.27
C SER A 103 7.52 0.10 -0.36
N VAL A 104 6.65 1.05 0.00
CA VAL A 104 6.72 2.44 -0.50
C VAL A 104 7.82 3.28 0.15
N ASP A 105 8.24 2.91 1.36
CA ASP A 105 9.22 3.65 2.16
C ASP A 105 10.61 3.68 1.48
N ILE A 106 11.05 2.55 0.92
CA ILE A 106 12.36 2.42 0.27
C ILE A 106 12.50 3.34 -0.96
N PRO A 107 11.56 3.34 -1.94
CA PRO A 107 11.59 4.29 -3.05
C PRO A 107 11.55 5.76 -2.62
N ALA A 108 10.81 6.10 -1.57
CA ALA A 108 10.73 7.46 -1.06
C ALA A 108 12.07 7.91 -0.47
N HIS A 109 12.69 7.09 0.37
CA HIS A 109 14.03 7.34 0.92
C HIS A 109 15.11 7.44 -0.17
N VAL A 110 15.07 6.55 -1.17
CA VAL A 110 16.00 6.57 -2.32
C VAL A 110 15.78 7.83 -3.16
N SER A 111 14.54 8.22 -3.44
CA SER A 111 14.23 9.42 -4.22
C SER A 111 14.72 10.69 -3.49
N TYR A 112 14.48 10.77 -2.18
CA TYR A 112 14.94 11.88 -1.35
C TYR A 112 16.48 11.97 -1.30
N HIS A 113 17.17 10.86 -1.04
CA HIS A 113 18.64 10.85 -1.03
C HIS A 113 19.24 11.10 -2.42
N TYR A 114 18.59 10.65 -3.49
CA TYR A 114 18.99 10.94 -4.86
C TYR A 114 18.89 12.43 -5.17
N TYR A 115 17.84 13.10 -4.71
CA TYR A 115 17.66 14.55 -4.84
C TYR A 115 18.64 15.34 -3.95
N SER A 116 18.79 14.97 -2.68
CA SER A 116 19.75 15.62 -1.78
C SER A 116 21.21 15.44 -2.23
N ALA A 117 21.57 14.29 -2.80
CA ALA A 117 22.88 14.05 -3.40
C ALA A 117 23.13 14.87 -4.67
N ALA A 118 22.07 15.39 -5.34
CA ALA A 118 22.23 16.38 -6.42
C ALA A 118 22.87 17.66 -5.93
N ALA A 119 22.44 18.11 -4.75
CA ALA A 119 22.78 19.40 -4.19
C ALA A 119 24.18 19.41 -3.58
N HIS A 120 24.68 18.24 -3.13
CA HIS A 120 25.94 18.13 -2.40
C HIS A 120 27.14 17.64 -3.25
N LEU A 121 26.94 17.08 -4.46
CA LEU A 121 28.04 16.62 -5.32
C LEU A 121 28.49 17.71 -6.32
N GLY A 122 29.78 18.05 -6.31
CA GLY A 122 30.42 18.89 -7.32
C GLY A 122 30.53 18.19 -8.70
N PRO A 123 30.62 18.97 -9.80
CA PRO A 123 30.62 18.43 -11.18
C PRO A 123 31.86 17.55 -11.48
N PRO A 124 31.74 16.50 -12.33
CA PRO A 124 30.61 16.19 -13.22
C PRO A 124 29.53 15.32 -12.54
N ILE A 125 28.29 15.80 -12.59
CA ILE A 125 27.09 15.17 -12.04
C ILE A 125 26.46 14.24 -13.06
N THR A 126 26.99 13.02 -13.18
CA THR A 126 26.35 11.95 -13.97
C THR A 126 25.26 11.27 -13.14
N ALA A 127 24.07 11.04 -13.70
CA ALA A 127 22.96 10.35 -13.04
C ALA A 127 23.38 8.99 -12.44
N ARG A 128 24.25 8.26 -13.13
CA ARG A 128 24.82 6.98 -12.69
C ARG A 128 25.62 7.10 -11.38
N ARG A 129 26.37 8.19 -11.19
CA ARG A 129 27.20 8.40 -10.00
C ARG A 129 26.34 8.77 -8.79
N ARG A 130 25.30 9.58 -9.01
CA ARG A 130 24.29 9.93 -7.99
C ARG A 130 23.50 8.69 -7.55
N LEU A 131 23.08 7.86 -8.50
CA LEU A 131 22.40 6.60 -8.21
C LEU A 131 23.32 5.65 -7.44
N HIS A 132 24.57 5.47 -7.88
CA HIS A 132 25.54 4.60 -7.20
C HIS A 132 25.82 5.04 -5.76
N TYR A 133 25.99 6.34 -5.52
CA TYR A 133 26.20 6.88 -4.18
C TYR A 133 24.97 6.66 -3.28
N CYS A 134 23.77 6.96 -3.80
CA CYS A 134 22.52 6.73 -3.11
C CYS A 134 22.31 5.24 -2.77
N LEU A 135 22.52 4.35 -3.75
CA LEU A 135 22.37 2.91 -3.59
C LEU A 135 23.41 2.34 -2.61
N SER A 136 24.64 2.85 -2.63
CA SER A 136 25.68 2.44 -1.68
C SER A 136 25.38 2.87 -0.25
N SER A 137 24.66 3.99 -0.04
CA SER A 137 24.31 4.48 1.29
C SER A 137 23.02 3.85 1.84
N VAL A 138 22.03 3.61 0.99
CA VAL A 138 20.68 3.17 1.39
C VAL A 138 20.44 1.68 1.12
N GLY A 139 21.20 1.06 0.21
CA GLY A 139 20.99 -0.32 -0.21
C GLY A 139 21.26 -1.35 0.89
N PHE A 140 22.35 -1.18 1.65
CA PHE A 140 22.67 -2.10 2.76
C PHE A 140 21.58 -2.12 3.85
N PRO A 141 21.14 -0.98 4.41
CA PRO A 141 20.07 -0.99 5.42
C PRO A 141 18.73 -1.47 4.84
N ALA A 142 18.39 -1.12 3.61
CA ALA A 142 17.15 -1.59 2.98
C ALA A 142 17.12 -3.12 2.79
N LEU A 143 18.24 -3.71 2.33
CA LEU A 143 18.36 -5.17 2.19
C LEU A 143 18.34 -5.87 3.55
N GLN A 144 19.03 -5.33 4.54
CA GLN A 144 19.04 -5.89 5.89
C GLN A 144 17.63 -5.91 6.49
N ALA A 145 16.87 -4.83 6.34
CA ALA A 145 15.50 -4.75 6.82
C ALA A 145 14.59 -5.74 6.11
N SER A 146 14.64 -5.80 4.77
CA SER A 146 13.83 -6.75 3.98
C SER A 146 14.14 -8.22 4.30
N LEU A 147 15.44 -8.57 4.44
CA LEU A 147 15.86 -9.92 4.83
C LEU A 147 15.40 -10.27 6.24
N SER A 148 15.48 -9.35 7.20
CA SER A 148 15.02 -9.56 8.57
C SER A 148 13.52 -9.85 8.62
N THR A 149 12.71 -9.09 7.88
CA THR A 149 11.26 -9.31 7.81
C THR A 149 10.94 -10.65 7.17
N SER A 150 11.64 -11.01 6.10
CA SER A 150 11.43 -12.28 5.38
C SER A 150 11.78 -13.49 6.25
N LEU A 151 12.89 -13.42 6.98
CA LEU A 151 13.29 -14.46 7.94
C LEU A 151 12.30 -14.59 9.11
N CYS A 152 11.77 -13.47 9.61
CA CYS A 152 10.76 -13.49 10.67
C CYS A 152 9.46 -14.17 10.20
N VAL A 153 9.02 -13.91 8.97
CA VAL A 153 7.82 -14.55 8.41
C VAL A 153 8.06 -16.03 8.13
N LEU A 154 9.25 -16.42 7.67
CA LEU A 154 9.60 -17.84 7.45
C LEU A 154 9.71 -18.66 8.74
N ALA A 155 9.97 -18.02 9.86
CA ALA A 155 10.07 -18.68 11.17
C ALA A 155 8.71 -18.87 11.86
N LEU A 156 7.66 -18.22 11.33
CA LEU A 156 6.28 -18.30 11.83
C LEU A 156 5.53 -19.46 11.16
#